data_AF-A0A7C6EYQ0-F1
#
_entry.id   AF-A0A7C6EYQ0-F1
#
_cell.length_a   1.000
_cell.length_b   1.000
_cell.length_c   1.000
_cell.angle_alpha   90.00
_cell.angle_beta   90.00
_cell.angle_gamma   90.00
#
_symmetry.space_group_name_H-M   'P 1'
#
loop_
_entity.id
_entity.type
_entity.pdbx_description
1 polymer ?
#
loop_
_entity_poly.entity_id
_entity_poly.type
_entity_poly.pdbx_seq_one_letter_code
_entity_poly.pdbx_strand_id
1 'polypeptide(L)'
;NEQNISKIRTTKVYTQPEVLELAEEPINDPIGYCPDKDIVATDEAGTTVELDGFYEGLEAGRWVVISGERILPGADGVRFSELAMLSAVTQDVQMVTTDSASSTQKQPRPGERKHTFIRFAKKLSYCFKRDTVTIYGNVVKATHGETRNEVLGSGDGSKKLQSFQLKQFPLTHVPASNPSGVDSTLKIYVNDLQWHESDSLAGLQKTDRKFITKTDDEQKTTVTFGNGKQGALLPTGIENIRAEYRNGIGKQGNVRAEQITLLASKPLGVKEVVNPLRASGGADRENRDQARKSAPLAVMALDRLVSVRDYQDFARLYAGIGKASAVEISDGRRQLVHVTIAGADDIPVDESSDLFLNLRQALHDFGDPHQPIQLAVRELMFIVISTNVQIQPDYQWEPVVKNLRAALLDAFGFERRELGQDVLLSEVISVMQRTPGIAYVDVDTFGGIPEKQVDESESGKRRLLTPDEIAEHVQALIDTTREKNRPEPRLRVNQANSEHPAQLAFLTPDVPDTLILNQIK
;
A
#
# COMPACT_ATOMS: atom_id res chain seq x y z
N ASN A 1 -44.43 70.60 10.55
CA ASN A 1 -43.80 69.63 9.61
C ASN A 1 -43.25 70.24 8.30
N GLU A 2 -43.45 71.52 7.97
CA GLU A 2 -42.88 72.11 6.75
C GLU A 2 -41.41 72.56 6.86
N GLN A 3 -40.91 72.87 8.08
CA GLN A 3 -39.53 73.34 8.28
C GLN A 3 -38.43 72.30 7.99
N ASN A 4 -38.77 71.01 7.86
CA ASN A 4 -37.78 69.96 7.58
C ASN A 4 -37.54 69.73 6.07
N ILE A 5 -38.51 70.03 5.21
CA ILE A 5 -38.38 69.77 3.76
C ILE A 5 -37.59 70.90 3.06
N SER A 6 -37.65 72.13 3.56
CA SER A 6 -36.88 73.24 2.98
C SER A 6 -35.37 73.02 3.10
N LYS A 7 -34.90 72.45 4.21
CA LYS A 7 -33.49 72.07 4.42
C LYS A 7 -33.01 71.01 3.43
N ILE A 8 -33.85 70.03 3.08
CA ILE A 8 -33.50 69.00 2.09
C ILE A 8 -33.36 69.61 0.69
N ARG A 9 -34.24 70.56 0.32
CA ARG A 9 -34.23 71.23 -1.00
C ARG A 9 -33.02 72.16 -1.23
N THR A 10 -32.38 72.66 -0.16
CA THR A 10 -31.18 73.51 -0.25
C THR A 10 -29.87 72.76 0.00
N THR A 11 -29.93 71.47 0.33
CA THR A 11 -28.72 70.67 0.61
C THR A 11 -28.16 70.12 -0.70
N LYS A 12 -26.98 70.61 -1.11
CA LYS A 12 -26.19 69.99 -2.18
C LYS A 12 -25.30 68.91 -1.56
N VAL A 13 -25.59 67.65 -1.88
CA VAL A 13 -24.73 66.52 -1.51
C VAL A 13 -23.75 66.27 -2.65
N TYR A 14 -22.46 66.38 -2.36
CA TYR A 14 -21.42 65.94 -3.28
C TYR A 14 -21.16 64.46 -3.01
N THR A 15 -21.71 63.58 -3.84
CA THR A 15 -21.44 62.15 -3.80
C THR A 15 -20.43 61.81 -4.90
N GLN A 16 -19.33 61.18 -4.52
CA GLN A 16 -18.43 60.52 -5.47
C GLN A 16 -18.70 59.01 -5.37
N PRO A 17 -18.92 58.31 -6.49
CA PRO A 17 -19.00 56.86 -6.46
C PRO A 17 -17.62 56.32 -6.04
N GLU A 18 -17.60 55.57 -4.95
CA GLU A 18 -16.46 54.75 -4.55
C GLU A 18 -16.74 53.33 -5.01
N VAL A 19 -15.81 52.75 -5.77
CA VAL A 19 -15.90 51.34 -6.17
C VAL A 19 -15.59 50.52 -4.92
N LEU A 20 -16.59 49.84 -4.39
CA LEU A 20 -16.38 48.87 -3.33
C LEU A 20 -15.77 47.60 -3.96
N GLU A 21 -14.67 47.13 -3.40
CA GLU A 21 -14.19 45.80 -3.70
C GLU A 21 -15.22 44.79 -3.17
N LEU A 22 -15.76 43.98 -4.09
CA LEU A 22 -16.65 42.89 -3.72
C LEU A 22 -15.85 41.86 -2.92
N ALA A 23 -16.36 41.46 -1.76
CA ALA A 23 -15.80 40.35 -1.02
C ALA A 23 -16.18 39.03 -1.70
N GLU A 24 -15.23 38.10 -1.75
CA GLU A 24 -15.49 36.75 -2.22
C GLU A 24 -16.29 35.98 -1.16
N GLU A 25 -17.36 35.30 -1.58
CA GLU A 25 -18.17 34.45 -0.71
C GLU A 25 -17.43 33.11 -0.51
N PRO A 26 -17.05 32.73 0.72
CA PRO A 26 -16.34 31.49 0.94
C PRO A 26 -17.26 30.29 0.69
N ILE A 27 -16.81 29.36 -0.16
CA ILE A 27 -17.45 28.05 -0.31
C ILE A 27 -16.97 27.18 0.84
N ASN A 28 -17.85 26.89 1.79
CA ASN A 28 -17.55 26.08 2.98
C ASN A 28 -17.94 24.60 2.83
N ASP A 29 -18.64 24.26 1.74
CA ASP A 29 -19.13 22.91 1.48
C ASP A 29 -17.96 21.91 1.46
N PRO A 30 -18.04 20.80 2.19
CA PRO A 30 -17.01 19.77 2.17
C PRO A 30 -16.71 19.20 0.79
N ILE A 31 -15.48 18.71 0.63
CA ILE A 31 -15.02 18.11 -0.63
C ILE A 31 -15.10 16.59 -0.51
N GLY A 32 -15.76 15.94 -1.47
CA GLY A 32 -15.82 14.49 -1.59
C GLY A 32 -17.18 13.90 -1.22
N TYR A 33 -17.23 12.61 -0.91
CA TYR A 33 -18.49 11.91 -0.63
C TYR A 33 -18.79 11.92 0.87
N CYS A 34 -19.80 12.70 1.27
CA CYS A 34 -20.25 12.82 2.66
C CYS A 34 -21.59 12.06 2.81
N PRO A 35 -21.60 10.85 3.40
CA PRO A 35 -22.82 10.03 3.50
C PRO A 35 -23.81 10.53 4.55
N ASP A 36 -23.39 11.45 5.43
CA ASP A 36 -24.27 12.08 6.42
C ASP A 36 -25.18 13.12 5.75
N LYS A 37 -26.49 13.03 6.03
CA LYS A 37 -27.51 13.90 5.41
C LYS A 37 -27.42 15.36 5.87
N ASP A 38 -26.77 15.60 7.01
CA ASP A 38 -26.59 16.95 7.54
C ASP A 38 -25.36 17.68 6.96
N ILE A 39 -24.52 16.97 6.18
CA ILE A 39 -23.30 17.50 5.56
C ILE A 39 -23.49 17.60 4.04
N VAL A 40 -23.61 18.83 3.55
CA VAL A 40 -23.79 19.10 2.10
C VAL A 40 -22.43 19.21 1.43
N ALA A 41 -22.03 18.22 0.62
CA ALA A 41 -20.83 18.29 -0.20
C ALA A 41 -21.01 19.19 -1.44
N THR A 42 -19.90 19.61 -2.06
CA THR A 42 -19.87 20.49 -3.25
C THR A 42 -20.73 20.02 -4.42
N ASP A 43 -20.96 18.71 -4.56
CA ASP A 43 -21.98 18.13 -5.42
C ASP A 43 -22.55 16.84 -4.80
N GLU A 44 -23.79 16.46 -5.15
CA GLU A 44 -24.42 15.22 -4.65
C GLU A 44 -23.60 13.95 -4.99
N ALA A 45 -22.72 14.04 -6.00
CA ALA A 45 -21.85 12.95 -6.43
C ALA A 45 -20.48 12.91 -5.69
N GLY A 46 -20.08 13.98 -5.00
CA GLY A 46 -18.74 14.12 -4.39
C GLY A 46 -17.59 14.09 -5.40
N THR A 47 -17.81 14.59 -6.62
CA THR A 47 -16.89 14.49 -7.75
C THR A 47 -16.38 15.82 -8.28
N THR A 48 -17.09 16.91 -8.05
CA THR A 48 -16.79 18.22 -8.66
C THR A 48 -16.30 19.20 -7.62
N VAL A 49 -15.22 19.90 -7.94
CA VAL A 49 -14.60 20.89 -7.06
C VAL A 49 -14.33 22.16 -7.86
N GLU A 50 -14.87 23.28 -7.38
CA GLU A 50 -14.48 24.63 -7.80
C GLU A 50 -13.19 25.03 -7.08
N LEU A 51 -12.19 25.51 -7.83
CA LEU A 51 -10.97 26.10 -7.30
C LEU A 51 -11.16 27.61 -7.11
N ASP A 52 -10.36 28.22 -6.24
CA ASP A 52 -10.41 29.66 -5.88
C ASP A 52 -10.04 30.61 -7.03
N GLY A 53 -9.66 30.08 -8.19
CA GLY A 53 -9.23 30.90 -9.31
C GLY A 53 -9.08 30.11 -10.61
N PHE A 54 -8.48 30.80 -11.57
CA PHE A 54 -8.13 30.23 -12.87
C PHE A 54 -6.76 29.58 -12.80
N TYR A 55 -6.73 28.26 -12.99
CA TYR A 55 -5.52 27.45 -13.03
C TYR A 55 -5.30 26.89 -14.43
N GLU A 56 -4.16 27.24 -15.03
CA GLU A 56 -3.71 26.68 -16.31
C GLU A 56 -2.98 25.33 -16.11
N GLY A 57 -3.02 24.49 -17.13
CA GLY A 57 -2.24 23.25 -17.19
C GLY A 57 -2.83 22.05 -16.47
N LEU A 58 -4.01 22.17 -15.85
CA LEU A 58 -4.81 21.01 -15.41
C LEU A 58 -5.61 20.47 -16.61
N GLU A 59 -5.54 19.16 -16.83
CA GLU A 59 -6.14 18.49 -17.98
C GLU A 59 -6.86 17.21 -17.55
N ALA A 60 -7.86 16.80 -18.33
CA ALA A 60 -8.49 15.49 -18.17
C ALA A 60 -7.45 14.36 -18.36
N GLY A 61 -7.60 13.28 -17.58
CA GLY A 61 -6.65 12.17 -17.51
C GLY A 61 -5.49 12.40 -16.54
N ARG A 62 -5.30 13.62 -16.02
CA ARG A 62 -4.25 13.90 -15.04
C ARG A 62 -4.56 13.25 -13.69
N TRP A 63 -3.53 12.68 -13.08
CA TRP A 63 -3.57 12.21 -11.69
C TRP A 63 -3.24 13.35 -10.74
N VAL A 64 -4.03 13.43 -9.66
CA VAL A 64 -3.85 14.39 -8.57
C VAL A 64 -3.93 13.66 -7.23
N VAL A 65 -3.32 14.23 -6.21
CA VAL A 65 -3.50 13.74 -4.83
C VAL A 65 -4.28 14.78 -4.05
N ILE A 66 -5.37 14.37 -3.45
CA ILE A 66 -6.19 15.20 -2.56
C ILE A 66 -5.75 14.88 -1.14
N SER A 67 -5.33 15.89 -0.39
CA SER A 67 -4.93 15.73 1.01
C SER A 67 -5.62 16.75 1.90
N GLY A 68 -6.25 16.31 2.97
CA GLY A 68 -6.97 17.20 3.88
C GLY A 68 -7.40 16.49 5.15
N GLU A 69 -7.97 17.25 6.07
CA GLU A 69 -8.60 16.72 7.27
C GLU A 69 -9.94 16.09 6.92
N ARG A 70 -10.19 14.87 7.39
CA ARG A 70 -11.50 14.23 7.23
C ARG A 70 -12.51 14.82 8.20
N ILE A 71 -13.76 14.91 7.77
CA ILE A 71 -14.88 15.15 8.68
C ILE A 71 -15.25 13.80 9.29
N LEU A 72 -14.87 13.60 10.56
CA LEU A 72 -15.15 12.38 11.32
C LEU A 72 -15.87 12.75 12.62
N PRO A 73 -16.99 12.08 12.98
CA PRO A 73 -17.61 12.20 14.29
C PRO A 73 -16.60 11.87 15.41
N GLY A 74 -16.33 12.83 16.29
CA GLY A 74 -15.49 12.63 17.48
C GLY A 74 -13.97 12.65 17.24
N ALA A 75 -13.51 12.97 16.03
CA ALA A 75 -12.07 13.12 15.74
C ALA A 75 -11.80 14.36 14.87
N ASP A 76 -10.92 15.23 15.36
CA ASP A 76 -10.42 16.41 14.65
C ASP A 76 -8.91 16.28 14.41
N GLY A 77 -8.42 16.92 13.35
CA GLY A 77 -7.01 17.02 12.98
C GLY A 77 -6.42 15.82 12.24
N VAL A 78 -7.20 14.77 11.96
CA VAL A 78 -6.70 13.58 11.25
C VAL A 78 -6.69 13.83 9.74
N ARG A 79 -5.48 13.99 9.18
CA ARG A 79 -5.28 14.19 7.74
C ARG A 79 -5.19 12.87 6.99
N PHE A 80 -5.83 12.82 5.83
CA PHE A 80 -5.76 11.71 4.89
C PHE A 80 -5.42 12.23 3.50
N SER A 81 -4.81 11.36 2.72
CA SER A 81 -4.55 11.61 1.31
C SER A 81 -5.14 10.49 0.48
N GLU A 82 -5.66 10.82 -0.70
CA GLU A 82 -6.09 9.84 -1.69
C GLU A 82 -5.73 10.26 -3.11
N LEU A 83 -5.49 9.28 -3.96
CA LEU A 83 -5.15 9.47 -5.37
C LEU A 83 -6.44 9.52 -6.21
N ALA A 84 -6.60 10.55 -7.03
CA ALA A 84 -7.73 10.67 -7.95
C ALA A 84 -7.28 11.05 -9.36
N MET A 85 -8.07 10.65 -10.35
CA MET A 85 -7.88 11.05 -11.74
C MET A 85 -8.93 12.11 -12.11
N LEU A 86 -8.51 13.17 -12.79
CA LEU A 86 -9.42 14.17 -13.34
C LEU A 86 -10.11 13.61 -14.60
N SER A 87 -11.43 13.50 -14.59
CA SER A 87 -12.22 13.15 -15.78
C SER A 87 -12.53 14.36 -16.66
N ALA A 88 -12.59 15.55 -16.07
CA ALA A 88 -12.81 16.80 -16.77
C ALA A 88 -12.18 17.96 -16.01
N VAL A 89 -11.74 18.97 -16.75
CA VAL A 89 -11.34 20.28 -16.25
C VAL A 89 -12.07 21.30 -17.11
N THR A 90 -12.77 22.24 -16.50
CA THR A 90 -13.53 23.28 -17.19
C THR A 90 -13.19 24.63 -16.60
N GLN A 91 -12.99 25.62 -17.44
CA GLN A 91 -12.71 26.98 -17.02
C GLN A 91 -13.90 27.85 -17.41
N ASP A 92 -14.73 28.17 -16.43
CA ASP A 92 -16.01 28.85 -16.65
C ASP A 92 -16.35 29.80 -15.49
N VAL A 93 -17.49 30.46 -15.57
CA VAL A 93 -18.07 31.31 -14.51
C VAL A 93 -19.21 30.57 -13.82
N GLN A 94 -19.41 30.80 -12.52
CA GLN A 94 -20.56 30.21 -11.83
C GLN A 94 -21.87 30.83 -12.32
N MET A 95 -22.77 29.98 -12.83
CA MET A 95 -24.06 30.40 -13.40
C MET A 95 -25.17 30.28 -12.35
N VAL A 96 -25.94 31.34 -12.15
CA VAL A 96 -27.12 31.33 -11.28
C VAL A 96 -28.38 31.30 -12.13
N THR A 97 -29.34 30.45 -11.74
CA THR A 97 -30.70 30.46 -12.27
C THR A 97 -31.50 31.54 -11.56
N THR A 98 -31.89 32.58 -12.29
CA THR A 98 -32.86 33.56 -11.79
C THR A 98 -34.23 33.19 -12.34
N ASP A 99 -35.15 32.88 -11.43
CA ASP A 99 -36.55 32.64 -11.79
C ASP A 99 -37.24 33.99 -12.00
N SER A 100 -37.44 34.37 -13.26
CA SER A 100 -38.40 35.39 -13.63
C SER A 100 -39.69 34.73 -14.10
N ALA A 101 -40.83 35.40 -13.86
CA ALA A 101 -42.19 34.90 -14.08
C ALA A 101 -42.52 34.39 -15.50
N SER A 102 -41.60 34.47 -16.46
CA SER A 102 -41.78 34.02 -17.84
C SER A 102 -40.61 33.23 -18.46
N SER A 103 -39.48 33.03 -17.76
CA SER A 103 -38.38 32.19 -18.27
C SER A 103 -37.32 31.91 -17.19
N THR A 104 -36.72 30.72 -17.24
CA THR A 104 -35.51 30.37 -16.48
C THR A 104 -34.31 30.85 -17.28
N GLN A 105 -33.65 31.93 -16.85
CA GLN A 105 -32.39 32.39 -17.45
C GLN A 105 -31.22 32.02 -16.55
N LYS A 106 -30.20 31.38 -17.14
CA LYS A 106 -28.89 31.19 -16.50
C LYS A 106 -28.01 32.38 -16.86
N GLN A 107 -27.61 33.16 -15.88
CA GLN A 107 -26.65 34.25 -16.05
C GLN A 107 -25.54 34.13 -14.99
N PRO A 108 -24.31 34.57 -15.31
CA PRO A 108 -23.24 34.61 -14.32
C PRO A 108 -23.59 35.61 -13.22
N ARG A 109 -23.06 35.37 -12.01
CA ARG A 109 -23.20 36.35 -10.92
C ARG A 109 -22.57 37.69 -11.31
N PRO A 110 -23.14 38.84 -10.89
CA PRO A 110 -22.49 40.13 -11.12
C PRO A 110 -21.07 40.14 -10.50
N GLY A 111 -20.05 40.40 -11.33
CA GLY A 111 -18.65 40.42 -10.89
C GLY A 111 -17.94 39.06 -10.91
N GLU A 112 -18.61 37.99 -11.36
CA GLU A 112 -18.06 36.64 -11.44
C GLU A 112 -16.82 36.57 -12.34
N ARG A 113 -15.79 35.88 -11.87
CA ARG A 113 -14.55 35.65 -12.62
C ARG A 113 -14.51 34.21 -13.11
N LYS A 114 -13.65 33.93 -14.09
CA LYS A 114 -13.44 32.56 -14.54
C LYS A 114 -12.71 31.79 -13.45
N HIS A 115 -13.27 30.67 -13.04
CA HIS A 115 -12.66 29.72 -12.13
C HIS A 115 -12.39 28.40 -12.85
N THR A 116 -11.53 27.58 -12.24
CA THR A 116 -11.29 26.21 -12.68
C THR A 116 -12.18 25.26 -11.90
N PHE A 117 -12.97 24.48 -12.63
CA PHE A 117 -13.78 23.39 -12.11
C PHE A 117 -13.12 22.08 -12.51
N ILE A 118 -12.81 21.25 -11.53
CA ILE A 118 -12.27 19.91 -11.75
C ILE A 118 -13.34 18.88 -11.41
N ARG A 119 -13.39 17.79 -12.18
CA ARG A 119 -14.25 16.64 -11.91
C ARG A 119 -13.44 15.37 -11.80
N PHE A 120 -13.55 14.66 -10.69
CA PHE A 120 -12.89 13.36 -10.49
C PHE A 120 -13.59 12.25 -11.29
N ALA A 121 -12.82 11.27 -11.77
CA ALA A 121 -13.32 10.13 -12.53
C ALA A 121 -14.08 9.10 -11.66
N LYS A 122 -13.80 9.10 -10.36
CA LYS A 122 -14.51 8.33 -9.34
C LYS A 122 -14.83 9.27 -8.19
N LYS A 123 -15.90 8.99 -7.46
CA LYS A 123 -16.16 9.66 -6.18
C LYS A 123 -14.96 9.48 -5.26
N LEU A 124 -14.65 10.54 -4.51
CA LEU A 124 -13.65 10.48 -3.45
C LEU A 124 -14.09 9.50 -2.36
N SER A 125 -13.11 8.83 -1.76
CA SER A 125 -13.36 7.86 -0.70
C SER A 125 -13.72 8.56 0.60
N TYR A 126 -13.26 9.79 0.78
CA TYR A 126 -13.38 10.54 2.02
C TYR A 126 -14.16 11.85 1.84
N CYS A 127 -14.75 12.32 2.94
CA CYS A 127 -15.35 13.64 3.09
C CYS A 127 -14.34 14.56 3.81
N PHE A 128 -13.87 15.62 3.15
CA PHE A 128 -12.82 16.51 3.65
C PHE A 128 -13.35 17.89 4.06
N LYS A 129 -12.78 18.45 5.14
CA LYS A 129 -12.95 19.86 5.54
C LYS A 129 -12.30 20.76 4.49
N ARG A 130 -13.10 21.55 3.78
CA ARG A 130 -12.69 22.26 2.54
C ARG A 130 -11.48 23.17 2.73
N ASP A 131 -11.42 23.92 3.82
CA ASP A 131 -10.35 24.85 4.16
C ASP A 131 -9.00 24.16 4.48
N THR A 132 -9.01 22.86 4.75
CA THR A 132 -7.80 22.07 5.02
C THR A 132 -7.23 21.37 3.78
N VAL A 133 -7.98 21.35 2.67
CA VAL A 133 -7.66 20.55 1.49
C VAL A 133 -6.55 21.19 0.66
N THR A 134 -5.57 20.37 0.31
CA THR A 134 -4.54 20.65 -0.68
C THR A 134 -4.68 19.66 -1.83
N ILE A 135 -4.74 20.17 -3.06
CA ILE A 135 -4.78 19.35 -4.28
C ILE A 135 -3.41 19.43 -4.95
N TYR A 136 -2.66 18.35 -4.89
CA TYR A 136 -1.38 18.24 -5.58
C TYR A 136 -1.60 17.91 -7.05
N GLY A 137 -1.32 18.86 -7.94
CA GLY A 137 -1.42 18.70 -9.39
C GLY A 137 -0.14 18.21 -10.08
N ASN A 138 1.01 18.37 -9.44
CA ASN A 138 2.33 18.00 -9.95
C ASN A 138 2.78 16.66 -9.33
N VAL A 139 1.99 15.62 -9.54
CA VAL A 139 2.21 14.29 -8.96
C VAL A 139 3.06 13.47 -9.91
N VAL A 140 4.11 12.84 -9.38
CA VAL A 140 4.94 11.89 -10.11
C VAL A 140 4.95 10.55 -9.39
N LYS A 141 4.96 9.48 -10.17
CA LYS A 141 5.16 8.14 -9.64
C LYS A 141 6.61 7.99 -9.18
N ALA A 142 6.80 7.49 -7.97
CA ALA A 142 8.11 7.21 -7.40
C ALA A 142 8.21 5.74 -6.97
N THR A 143 9.38 5.16 -7.13
CA THR A 143 9.72 3.80 -6.68
C THR A 143 11.07 3.83 -5.97
N HIS A 144 11.35 2.86 -5.09
CA HIS A 144 12.59 2.81 -4.32
C HIS A 144 13.81 2.36 -5.15
N GLY A 145 15.00 2.86 -4.80
CA GLY A 145 16.29 2.48 -5.40
C GLY A 145 17.08 3.66 -5.98
N GLU A 146 18.40 3.61 -5.90
CA GLU A 146 19.32 4.65 -6.42
C GLU A 146 19.89 4.23 -7.78
N THR A 147 19.85 5.13 -8.78
CA THR A 147 20.38 4.84 -10.12
C THR A 147 21.92 4.83 -10.12
N ARG A 148 22.49 3.79 -10.71
CA ARG A 148 23.93 3.58 -10.90
C ARG A 148 24.26 3.45 -12.37
N ASN A 149 25.34 4.11 -12.76
CA ASN A 149 25.98 3.96 -14.07
C ASN A 149 27.41 3.51 -13.82
N GLU A 150 27.79 2.34 -14.34
CA GLU A 150 29.16 1.84 -14.15
C GLU A 150 29.70 1.06 -15.35
N VAL A 151 31.02 1.04 -15.46
CA VAL A 151 31.76 0.19 -16.38
C VAL A 151 32.01 -1.16 -15.69
N LEU A 152 31.48 -2.23 -16.28
CA LEU A 152 31.66 -3.60 -15.79
C LEU A 152 33.02 -4.18 -16.23
N GLY A 153 33.48 -3.83 -17.44
CA GLY A 153 34.78 -4.24 -17.93
C GLY A 153 34.89 -4.28 -19.44
N SER A 154 35.83 -5.10 -19.91
CA SER A 154 36.23 -5.25 -21.32
C SER A 154 35.78 -6.60 -21.85
N GLY A 155 35.08 -6.62 -22.99
CA GLY A 155 34.74 -7.84 -23.70
C GLY A 155 35.94 -8.42 -24.47
N ASP A 156 35.97 -9.74 -24.60
CA ASP A 156 36.95 -10.47 -25.42
C ASP A 156 36.24 -11.48 -26.34
N GLY A 157 36.18 -11.19 -27.64
CA GLY A 157 35.47 -12.03 -28.61
C GLY A 157 36.03 -13.45 -28.79
N SER A 158 37.19 -13.76 -28.22
CA SER A 158 37.73 -15.13 -28.18
C SER A 158 37.17 -15.97 -27.04
N LYS A 159 36.60 -15.35 -26.00
CA LYS A 159 36.12 -16.01 -24.78
C LYS A 159 34.62 -16.22 -24.78
N LYS A 160 34.22 -17.42 -24.37
CA LYS A 160 32.81 -17.84 -24.22
C LYS A 160 32.34 -17.63 -22.78
N LEU A 161 31.02 -17.41 -22.59
CA LEU A 161 30.39 -17.34 -21.26
C LEU A 161 31.06 -16.34 -20.32
N GLN A 162 31.55 -15.24 -20.88
CA GLN A 162 32.16 -14.18 -20.08
C GLN A 162 31.14 -13.65 -19.08
N SER A 163 31.61 -13.40 -17.87
CA SER A 163 30.75 -13.01 -16.76
C SER A 163 31.31 -11.79 -16.05
N PHE A 164 30.43 -10.88 -15.66
CA PHE A 164 30.78 -9.63 -15.00
C PHE A 164 29.83 -9.39 -13.84
N GLN A 165 30.37 -9.06 -12.68
CA GLN A 165 29.59 -8.80 -11.49
C GLN A 165 29.26 -7.31 -11.38
N LEU A 166 28.03 -7.00 -10.96
CA LEU A 166 27.67 -5.63 -10.58
C LEU A 166 28.44 -5.22 -9.32
N LYS A 167 28.96 -3.98 -9.28
CA LYS A 167 29.76 -3.52 -8.13
C LYS A 167 28.90 -3.02 -6.99
N GLN A 168 27.70 -2.51 -7.28
CA GLN A 168 26.70 -2.13 -6.29
C GLN A 168 25.61 -3.19 -6.24
N PHE A 169 25.21 -3.53 -5.02
CA PHE A 169 24.19 -4.53 -4.73
C PHE A 169 23.39 -4.06 -3.51
N PRO A 170 22.16 -4.56 -3.31
CA PRO A 170 21.38 -5.43 -4.20
C PRO A 170 20.85 -4.74 -5.46
N LEU A 171 20.66 -5.50 -6.56
CA LEU A 171 19.96 -5.04 -7.76
C LEU A 171 18.47 -4.80 -7.46
N THR A 172 17.94 -3.65 -7.85
CA THR A 172 16.53 -3.31 -7.70
C THR A 172 15.67 -3.96 -8.78
N HIS A 173 14.55 -4.54 -8.33
CA HIS A 173 13.45 -5.02 -9.14
C HIS A 173 12.22 -4.14 -8.91
N VAL A 174 11.44 -3.88 -9.96
CA VAL A 174 10.19 -3.09 -9.88
C VAL A 174 8.98 -3.98 -10.16
N PRO A 175 7.81 -3.74 -9.54
CA PRO A 175 6.63 -4.57 -9.76
C PRO A 175 6.21 -4.59 -11.24
N ALA A 176 5.84 -5.77 -11.75
CA ALA A 176 5.43 -5.99 -13.13
C ALA A 176 4.32 -7.05 -13.24
N SER A 177 3.40 -6.94 -14.19
CA SER A 177 2.26 -7.86 -14.35
C SER A 177 2.61 -9.21 -15.01
N ASN A 178 3.87 -9.65 -14.91
CA ASN A 178 4.37 -10.91 -15.44
C ASN A 178 4.32 -12.02 -14.36
N PRO A 179 4.61 -13.30 -14.68
CA PRO A 179 4.52 -14.40 -13.71
C PRO A 179 5.46 -14.28 -12.50
N SER A 180 6.63 -13.66 -12.65
CA SER A 180 7.56 -13.42 -11.53
C SER A 180 7.12 -12.26 -10.63
N GLY A 181 6.24 -11.40 -11.14
CA GLY A 181 5.74 -10.21 -10.48
C GLY A 181 6.69 -9.01 -10.50
N VAL A 182 7.84 -9.14 -11.17
CA VAL A 182 8.88 -8.11 -11.19
C VAL A 182 9.61 -8.03 -12.52
N ASP A 183 10.06 -6.82 -12.84
CA ASP A 183 11.05 -6.55 -13.88
C ASP A 183 12.36 -6.08 -13.25
N SER A 184 13.46 -6.57 -13.81
CA SER A 184 14.81 -6.10 -13.49
C SER A 184 15.01 -4.66 -13.98
N THR A 185 15.64 -3.82 -13.17
CA THR A 185 16.04 -2.46 -13.60
C THR A 185 17.33 -2.45 -14.44
N LEU A 186 17.98 -3.61 -14.59
CA LEU A 186 19.28 -3.74 -15.24
C LEU A 186 19.19 -3.55 -16.75
N LYS A 187 20.00 -2.62 -17.24
CA LYS A 187 20.29 -2.43 -18.66
C LYS A 187 21.79 -2.60 -18.87
N ILE A 188 22.15 -3.43 -19.84
CA ILE A 188 23.54 -3.65 -20.24
C ILE A 188 23.75 -3.09 -21.63
N TYR A 189 24.82 -2.32 -21.79
CA TYR A 189 25.25 -1.75 -23.06
C TYR A 189 26.64 -2.29 -23.40
N VAL A 190 26.80 -2.78 -24.63
CA VAL A 190 28.09 -3.21 -25.16
C VAL A 190 28.37 -2.41 -26.42
N ASN A 191 29.45 -1.63 -26.42
CA ASN A 191 29.72 -0.62 -27.46
C ASN A 191 28.49 0.31 -27.68
N ASP A 192 27.91 0.80 -26.58
CA ASP A 192 26.71 1.66 -26.56
C ASP A 192 25.43 1.03 -27.15
N LEU A 193 25.46 -0.26 -27.51
CA LEU A 193 24.30 -1.00 -27.97
C LEU A 193 23.70 -1.83 -26.83
N GLN A 194 22.38 -1.70 -26.61
CA GLN A 194 21.71 -2.43 -25.54
C GLN A 194 21.65 -3.94 -25.84
N TRP A 195 21.96 -4.73 -24.81
CA TRP A 195 21.71 -6.16 -24.72
C TRP A 195 20.55 -6.39 -23.76
N HIS A 196 19.76 -7.45 -24.00
CA HIS A 196 18.55 -7.72 -23.23
C HIS A 196 18.71 -8.93 -22.31
N GLU A 197 18.12 -8.84 -21.12
CA GLU A 197 18.07 -9.96 -20.19
C GLU A 197 17.18 -11.10 -20.72
N SER A 198 17.47 -12.32 -20.30
CA SER A 198 16.77 -13.56 -20.68
C SER A 198 16.85 -14.55 -19.53
N ASP A 199 15.85 -15.42 -19.39
CA ASP A 199 15.84 -16.42 -18.30
C ASP A 199 16.88 -17.53 -18.52
N SER A 200 17.17 -17.84 -19.79
CA SER A 200 18.11 -18.87 -20.17
C SER A 200 18.85 -18.51 -21.45
N LEU A 201 20.08 -19.00 -21.57
CA LEU A 201 20.84 -19.00 -22.82
C LEU A 201 20.37 -20.11 -23.77
N ALA A 202 19.69 -21.13 -23.26
CA ALA A 202 19.17 -22.21 -24.08
C ALA A 202 18.14 -21.69 -25.09
N GLY A 203 18.21 -22.18 -26.33
CA GLY A 203 17.30 -21.75 -27.41
C GLY A 203 17.67 -20.44 -28.10
N LEU A 204 18.64 -19.68 -27.57
CA LEU A 204 19.11 -18.45 -28.22
C LEU A 204 19.94 -18.73 -29.47
N GLN A 205 19.83 -17.86 -30.47
CA GLN A 205 20.67 -17.87 -31.66
C GLN A 205 22.03 -17.23 -31.39
N LYS A 206 23.02 -17.57 -32.23
CA LYS A 206 24.39 -17.02 -32.15
C LYS A 206 24.49 -15.49 -32.32
N THR A 207 23.45 -14.84 -32.80
CA THR A 207 23.37 -13.38 -33.03
C THR A 207 22.55 -12.67 -31.96
N ASP A 208 21.92 -13.41 -31.05
CA ASP A 208 21.03 -12.85 -30.04
C ASP A 208 21.86 -12.12 -28.99
N ARG A 209 21.69 -10.79 -28.94
CA ARG A 209 22.32 -9.90 -27.95
C ARG A 209 21.58 -9.99 -26.63
N LYS A 210 21.74 -11.13 -25.96
CA LYS A 210 21.12 -11.40 -24.68
C LYS A 210 22.13 -11.89 -23.66
N PHE A 211 21.79 -11.66 -22.40
CA PHE A 211 22.53 -12.15 -21.24
C PHE A 211 21.56 -12.77 -20.24
N ILE A 212 22.11 -13.57 -19.33
CA ILE A 212 21.39 -14.07 -18.16
C ILE A 212 21.98 -13.43 -16.91
N THR A 213 21.21 -13.38 -15.83
CA THR A 213 21.70 -12.94 -14.52
C THR A 213 21.63 -14.08 -13.52
N LYS A 214 22.52 -14.01 -12.52
CA LYS A 214 22.46 -14.87 -11.34
C LYS A 214 22.82 -14.03 -10.12
N THR A 215 21.96 -14.06 -9.11
CA THR A 215 22.20 -13.42 -7.82
C THR A 215 22.52 -14.49 -6.78
N ASP A 216 23.61 -14.31 -6.05
CA ASP A 216 24.01 -15.23 -4.97
C ASP A 216 23.39 -14.86 -3.61
N ASP A 217 23.76 -15.60 -2.56
CA ASP A 217 23.27 -15.37 -1.20
C ASP A 217 23.81 -14.09 -0.55
N GLU A 218 24.89 -13.53 -1.09
CA GLU A 218 25.46 -12.24 -0.70
C GLU A 218 24.84 -11.07 -1.49
N GLN A 219 23.77 -11.34 -2.26
CA GLN A 219 23.04 -10.40 -3.10
C GLN A 219 23.84 -9.85 -4.29
N LYS A 220 24.96 -10.49 -4.63
CA LYS A 220 25.80 -10.07 -5.76
C LYS A 220 25.23 -10.63 -7.04
N THR A 221 24.85 -9.73 -7.95
CA THR A 221 24.35 -10.12 -9.27
C THR A 221 25.50 -10.22 -10.26
N THR A 222 25.61 -11.38 -10.91
CA THR A 222 26.54 -11.65 -12.00
C THR A 222 25.78 -11.75 -13.31
N VAL A 223 26.25 -11.02 -14.32
CA VAL A 223 25.78 -11.04 -15.70
C VAL A 223 26.63 -12.01 -16.49
N THR A 224 26.01 -12.96 -17.20
CA THR A 224 26.70 -13.94 -18.04
C THR A 224 26.20 -13.87 -19.48
N PHE A 225 27.14 -13.76 -20.42
CA PHE A 225 26.87 -13.64 -21.86
C PHE A 225 26.92 -14.99 -22.57
N GLY A 226 26.53 -15.00 -23.85
CA GLY A 226 26.50 -16.19 -24.69
C GLY A 226 27.87 -16.82 -25.00
N ASN A 227 27.82 -17.97 -25.68
CA ASN A 227 29.01 -18.74 -26.08
C ASN A 227 29.25 -18.79 -27.60
N GLY A 228 28.46 -18.03 -28.38
CA GLY A 228 28.51 -18.01 -29.85
C GLY A 228 27.76 -19.14 -30.55
N LYS A 229 27.17 -20.07 -29.78
CA LYS A 229 26.15 -21.03 -30.25
C LYS A 229 24.79 -20.70 -29.66
N GLN A 230 24.77 -20.46 -28.35
CA GLN A 230 23.64 -20.06 -27.53
C GLN A 230 23.90 -18.64 -27.04
N GLY A 231 23.29 -17.67 -27.72
CA GLY A 231 23.55 -16.25 -27.52
C GLY A 231 24.85 -15.76 -28.18
N ALA A 232 24.90 -14.45 -28.44
CA ALA A 232 26.04 -13.79 -29.05
C ALA A 232 27.29 -13.75 -28.14
N LEU A 233 28.46 -13.81 -28.78
CA LEU A 233 29.73 -13.49 -28.13
C LEU A 233 29.86 -11.97 -27.97
N LEU A 234 30.57 -11.57 -26.92
CA LEU A 234 30.92 -10.16 -26.75
C LEU A 234 31.94 -9.74 -27.81
N PRO A 235 31.79 -8.56 -28.44
CA PRO A 235 32.85 -7.97 -29.23
C PRO A 235 34.05 -7.59 -28.34
N THR A 236 35.27 -7.77 -28.87
CA THR A 236 36.49 -7.31 -28.19
C THR A 236 36.50 -5.79 -28.09
N GLY A 237 36.76 -5.26 -26.89
CA GLY A 237 36.86 -3.82 -26.65
C GLY A 237 37.50 -3.51 -25.30
N ILE A 238 37.70 -2.23 -25.02
CA ILE A 238 38.22 -1.74 -23.73
C ILE A 238 37.09 -1.02 -23.02
N GLU A 239 36.77 -1.42 -21.79
CA GLU A 239 35.73 -0.77 -20.96
C GLU A 239 34.40 -0.59 -21.69
N ASN A 240 34.12 -1.52 -22.59
CA ASN A 240 33.03 -1.41 -23.55
C ASN A 240 31.73 -2.02 -23.03
N ILE A 241 31.74 -2.61 -21.84
CA ILE A 241 30.56 -3.17 -21.18
C ILE A 241 30.17 -2.22 -20.04
N ARG A 242 29.00 -1.61 -20.19
CA ARG A 242 28.44 -0.66 -19.23
C ARG A 242 27.10 -1.15 -18.73
N ALA A 243 26.80 -0.85 -17.48
CA ALA A 243 25.53 -1.16 -16.84
C ALA A 243 24.87 0.13 -16.34
N GLU A 244 23.58 0.24 -16.59
CA GLU A 244 22.67 1.17 -15.92
C GLU A 244 21.66 0.33 -15.14
N TYR A 245 21.58 0.53 -13.83
CA TYR A 245 20.65 -0.21 -12.97
C TYR A 245 20.35 0.60 -11.72
N ARG A 246 19.44 0.09 -10.88
CA ARG A 246 19.21 0.67 -9.57
C ARG A 246 19.67 -0.28 -8.48
N ASN A 247 20.20 0.28 -7.39
CA ASN A 247 20.53 -0.49 -6.20
C ASN A 247 19.65 -0.10 -5.01
N GLY A 248 19.26 -1.10 -4.21
CA GLY A 248 18.34 -0.98 -3.08
C GLY A 248 17.01 -1.70 -3.33
N ILE A 249 16.64 -2.55 -2.38
CA ILE A 249 15.35 -3.27 -2.32
C ILE A 249 14.93 -3.33 -0.86
N GLY A 250 13.76 -3.91 -0.59
CA GLY A 250 13.40 -4.27 0.77
C GLY A 250 12.33 -3.40 1.40
N LYS A 251 12.01 -3.78 2.64
CA LYS A 251 11.07 -3.05 3.50
C LYS A 251 11.52 -1.63 3.85
N GLN A 252 12.82 -1.33 3.71
CA GLN A 252 13.35 0.03 3.90
C GLN A 252 12.73 1.04 2.93
N GLY A 253 12.24 0.59 1.77
CA GLY A 253 11.49 1.43 0.84
C GLY A 253 10.07 1.77 1.29
N ASN A 254 9.53 1.07 2.29
CA ASN A 254 8.21 1.34 2.84
C ASN A 254 8.30 2.45 3.88
N VAL A 255 7.79 3.63 3.53
CA VAL A 255 7.82 4.81 4.40
C VAL A 255 6.43 5.38 4.55
N ARG A 256 6.16 6.01 5.68
CA ARG A 256 4.87 6.65 5.93
C ARG A 256 4.67 7.84 5.00
N ALA A 257 3.44 8.33 4.92
CA ALA A 257 3.18 9.62 4.31
C ALA A 257 4.10 10.70 4.91
N GLU A 258 4.49 11.66 4.08
CA GLU A 258 5.27 12.86 4.43
C GLU A 258 6.71 12.61 4.91
N GLN A 259 7.25 11.40 4.73
CA GLN A 259 8.65 11.09 5.09
C GLN A 259 9.67 11.32 3.98
N ILE A 260 9.24 11.40 2.71
CA ILE A 260 10.09 11.69 1.55
C ILE A 260 10.03 13.19 1.28
N THR A 261 10.93 13.93 1.94
CA THR A 261 10.94 15.42 1.88
C THR A 261 12.18 16.01 1.22
N LEU A 262 13.19 15.18 0.94
CA LEU A 262 14.48 15.63 0.44
C LEU A 262 14.63 15.39 -1.06
N LEU A 263 14.96 16.45 -1.78
CA LEU A 263 15.33 16.43 -3.19
C LEU A 263 16.80 16.02 -3.34
N ALA A 264 17.06 14.87 -3.96
CA ALA A 264 18.43 14.44 -4.27
C ALA A 264 19.12 15.35 -5.30
N SER A 265 18.34 15.84 -6.28
CA SER A 265 18.72 16.89 -7.21
C SER A 265 17.67 18.00 -7.16
N LYS A 266 18.07 19.25 -7.42
CA LYS A 266 17.16 20.41 -7.44
C LYS A 266 16.88 20.83 -8.88
N PRO A 267 15.96 20.17 -9.60
CA PRO A 267 15.56 20.61 -10.93
C PRO A 267 14.97 22.02 -10.87
N LEU A 268 15.14 22.78 -11.96
CA LEU A 268 14.65 24.16 -12.05
C LEU A 268 13.12 24.21 -11.85
N GLY A 269 12.66 25.10 -10.99
CA GLY A 269 11.23 25.28 -10.71
C GLY A 269 10.65 24.37 -9.63
N VAL A 270 11.42 23.43 -9.07
CA VAL A 270 10.97 22.57 -7.97
C VAL A 270 11.54 23.08 -6.64
N LYS A 271 10.65 23.48 -5.73
CA LYS A 271 11.01 24.02 -4.41
C LYS A 271 11.16 22.91 -3.36
N GLU A 272 10.22 21.98 -3.35
CA GLU A 272 10.10 20.93 -2.35
C GLU A 272 9.48 19.66 -2.96
N VAL A 273 9.62 18.55 -2.24
CA VAL A 273 8.96 17.28 -2.54
C VAL A 273 8.34 16.76 -1.26
N VAL A 274 7.21 16.09 -1.39
CA VAL A 274 6.56 15.37 -0.30
C VAL A 274 5.87 14.14 -0.90
N ASN A 275 5.73 13.07 -0.13
CA ASN A 275 4.86 11.95 -0.49
C ASN A 275 3.58 12.00 0.36
N PRO A 276 2.47 12.59 -0.11
CA PRO A 276 1.25 12.66 0.71
C PRO A 276 0.65 11.27 0.98
N LEU A 277 1.01 10.27 0.15
CA LEU A 277 0.70 8.86 0.33
C LEU A 277 1.93 8.10 0.85
N ARG A 278 1.70 7.07 1.65
CA ARG A 278 2.78 6.15 2.07
C ARG A 278 3.34 5.39 0.87
N ALA A 279 4.61 4.99 0.95
CA ALA A 279 5.18 4.01 0.05
C ALA A 279 5.01 2.61 0.65
N SER A 280 4.57 1.65 -0.17
CA SER A 280 4.23 0.29 0.25
C SER A 280 4.63 -0.75 -0.82
N GLY A 281 4.57 -2.03 -0.46
CA GLY A 281 4.89 -3.15 -1.36
C GLY A 281 6.38 -3.47 -1.54
N GLY A 282 7.29 -2.74 -0.88
CA GLY A 282 8.71 -3.07 -0.85
C GLY A 282 8.99 -4.27 0.04
N ALA A 283 9.51 -5.36 -0.53
CA ALA A 283 9.80 -6.61 0.17
C ALA A 283 11.30 -6.92 0.19
N ASP A 284 11.76 -7.48 1.30
CA ASP A 284 13.10 -8.07 1.38
C ASP A 284 13.18 -9.32 0.48
N ARG A 285 14.39 -9.76 0.14
CA ARG A 285 14.58 -10.99 -0.65
C ARG A 285 14.04 -12.19 0.12
N GLU A 286 13.41 -13.12 -0.60
CA GLU A 286 13.07 -14.43 -0.05
C GLU A 286 14.30 -15.09 0.60
N ASN A 287 14.13 -15.56 1.82
CA ASN A 287 15.18 -16.26 2.54
C ASN A 287 15.28 -17.74 2.08
N ARG A 288 16.35 -18.43 2.48
CA ARG A 288 16.60 -19.83 2.07
C ARG A 288 15.46 -20.78 2.43
N ASP A 289 14.84 -20.60 3.58
CA ASP A 289 13.83 -21.53 4.09
C ASP A 289 12.46 -21.27 3.43
N GLN A 290 12.13 -20.01 3.13
CA GLN A 290 11.04 -19.62 2.25
C GLN A 290 11.25 -20.20 0.83
N ALA A 291 12.44 -19.99 0.25
CA ALA A 291 12.77 -20.51 -1.09
C ALA A 291 12.65 -22.04 -1.17
N ARG A 292 12.94 -22.78 -0.09
CA ARG A 292 12.74 -24.24 -0.03
C ARG A 292 11.27 -24.62 -0.14
N LYS A 293 10.35 -23.80 0.39
CA LYS A 293 8.89 -24.00 0.27
C LYS A 293 8.37 -23.59 -1.11
N SER A 294 8.91 -22.52 -1.68
CA SER A 294 8.45 -21.92 -2.94
C SER A 294 8.99 -22.63 -4.19
N ALA A 295 10.24 -23.10 -4.19
CA ALA A 295 10.88 -23.69 -5.37
C ALA A 295 10.11 -24.86 -6.00
N PRO A 296 9.52 -25.81 -5.26
CA PRO A 296 8.68 -26.86 -5.85
C PRO A 296 7.41 -26.30 -6.53
N LEU A 297 6.81 -25.24 -5.97
CA LEU A 297 5.61 -24.63 -6.54
C LEU A 297 5.91 -23.99 -7.90
N ALA A 298 7.07 -23.35 -8.04
CA ALA A 298 7.49 -22.73 -9.29
C ALA A 298 7.65 -23.73 -10.45
N VAL A 299 7.94 -25.01 -10.16
CA VAL A 299 8.04 -26.07 -11.17
C VAL A 299 6.66 -26.66 -11.51
N MET A 300 5.71 -26.61 -10.57
CA MET A 300 4.36 -27.15 -10.74
C MET A 300 3.42 -26.17 -11.44
N ALA A 301 3.62 -24.87 -11.24
CA ALA A 301 2.90 -23.82 -11.92
C ALA A 301 3.29 -23.81 -13.40
N LEU A 302 2.48 -24.47 -14.23
CA LEU A 302 2.45 -24.21 -15.67
C LEU A 302 1.86 -22.79 -15.82
N ASP A 303 2.34 -21.94 -16.73
CA ASP A 303 2.02 -20.49 -16.88
C ASP A 303 0.53 -20.14 -17.18
N ARG A 304 -0.42 -20.90 -16.62
CA ARG A 304 -1.86 -20.78 -16.75
C ARG A 304 -2.54 -21.22 -15.46
N LEU A 305 -3.49 -20.42 -15.00
CA LEU A 305 -4.25 -20.67 -13.77
C LEU A 305 -5.58 -21.34 -14.13
N VAL A 306 -5.78 -22.58 -13.69
CA VAL A 306 -6.98 -23.37 -13.99
C VAL A 306 -7.74 -23.70 -12.71
N SER A 307 -7.05 -24.23 -11.72
CA SER A 307 -7.62 -24.61 -10.43
C SER A 307 -7.57 -23.46 -9.43
N VAL A 308 -8.45 -23.47 -8.42
CA VAL A 308 -8.38 -22.50 -7.28
C VAL A 308 -7.00 -22.51 -6.63
N ARG A 309 -6.38 -23.70 -6.53
CA ARG A 309 -5.04 -23.86 -5.99
C ARG A 309 -3.98 -23.18 -6.86
N ASP A 310 -4.15 -23.14 -8.18
CA ASP A 310 -3.21 -22.46 -9.08
C ASP A 310 -3.20 -20.96 -8.80
N TYR A 311 -4.36 -20.33 -8.54
CA TYR A 311 -4.43 -18.93 -8.13
C TYR A 311 -3.71 -18.66 -6.81
N GLN A 312 -3.84 -19.58 -5.85
CA GLN A 312 -3.10 -19.49 -4.57
C GLN A 312 -1.60 -19.61 -4.78
N ASP A 313 -1.15 -20.64 -5.50
CA ASP A 313 0.26 -20.95 -5.67
C ASP A 313 0.94 -19.87 -6.55
N PHE A 314 0.25 -19.37 -7.58
CA PHE A 314 0.70 -18.22 -8.38
C PHE A 314 0.85 -16.96 -7.55
N ALA A 315 -0.17 -16.59 -6.77
CA ALA A 315 -0.09 -15.41 -5.91
C ALA A 315 1.02 -15.54 -4.85
N ARG A 316 1.27 -16.75 -4.33
CA ARG A 316 2.34 -17.01 -3.37
C ARG A 316 3.75 -16.87 -3.98
N LEU A 317 3.91 -17.21 -5.26
CA LEU A 317 5.18 -17.08 -5.99
C LEU A 317 5.45 -15.67 -6.50
N TYR A 318 4.42 -14.82 -6.50
CA TYR A 318 4.52 -13.45 -6.97
C TYR A 318 5.43 -12.62 -6.05
N ALA A 319 6.44 -11.98 -6.62
CA ALA A 319 7.42 -11.23 -5.84
C ALA A 319 6.76 -10.17 -4.93
N GLY A 320 7.14 -10.16 -3.66
CA GLY A 320 6.58 -9.29 -2.63
C GLY A 320 5.41 -9.87 -1.84
N ILE A 321 4.89 -11.03 -2.24
CA ILE A 321 3.87 -11.78 -1.49
C ILE A 321 4.55 -12.85 -0.64
N GLY A 322 4.20 -12.92 0.64
CA GLY A 322 4.70 -13.94 1.57
C GLY A 322 3.73 -15.11 1.73
N LYS A 323 2.43 -14.82 1.70
CA LYS A 323 1.37 -15.83 1.83
C LYS A 323 0.20 -15.50 0.91
N ALA A 324 -0.43 -16.54 0.41
CA ALA A 324 -1.66 -16.44 -0.33
C ALA A 324 -2.60 -17.58 0.06
N SER A 325 -3.89 -17.30 0.02
CA SER A 325 -4.97 -18.29 0.12
C SER A 325 -5.99 -18.00 -0.96
N ALA A 326 -6.44 -19.02 -1.69
CA ALA A 326 -7.52 -18.87 -2.64
C ALA A 326 -8.66 -19.83 -2.29
N VAL A 327 -9.88 -19.31 -2.35
CA VAL A 327 -11.10 -20.08 -2.14
C VAL A 327 -12.12 -19.72 -3.22
N GLU A 328 -12.91 -20.71 -3.61
CA GLU A 328 -14.07 -20.48 -4.48
C GLU A 328 -15.26 -20.08 -3.61
N ILE A 329 -15.89 -18.97 -3.96
CA ILE A 329 -17.02 -18.41 -3.24
C ILE A 329 -18.18 -18.26 -4.21
N SER A 330 -19.38 -18.60 -3.76
CA SER A 330 -20.60 -18.30 -4.49
C SER A 330 -21.43 -17.26 -3.76
N ASP A 331 -21.86 -16.23 -4.48
CA ASP A 331 -22.88 -15.27 -4.03
C ASP A 331 -24.32 -15.74 -4.38
N GLY A 332 -24.47 -17.02 -4.77
CA GLY A 332 -25.72 -17.62 -5.26
C GLY A 332 -26.07 -17.28 -6.70
N ARG A 333 -25.36 -16.34 -7.35
CA ARG A 333 -25.57 -15.95 -8.76
C ARG A 333 -24.34 -16.19 -9.62
N ARG A 334 -23.16 -16.11 -9.04
CA ARG A 334 -21.84 -16.23 -9.67
C ARG A 334 -20.93 -17.03 -8.75
N GLN A 335 -19.98 -17.73 -9.36
CA GLN A 335 -18.81 -18.26 -8.67
C GLN A 335 -17.67 -17.28 -8.89
N LEU A 336 -16.97 -16.92 -7.83
CA LEU A 336 -15.78 -16.09 -7.88
C LEU A 336 -14.64 -16.78 -7.12
N VAL A 337 -13.42 -16.54 -7.58
CA VAL A 337 -12.22 -16.96 -6.84
C VAL A 337 -11.78 -15.78 -5.99
N HIS A 338 -11.85 -15.93 -4.67
CA HIS A 338 -11.35 -14.95 -3.73
C HIS A 338 -9.92 -15.32 -3.35
N VAL A 339 -8.97 -14.47 -3.76
CA VAL A 339 -7.55 -14.57 -3.42
C VAL A 339 -7.25 -13.58 -2.31
N THR A 340 -6.86 -14.10 -1.14
CA THR A 340 -6.33 -13.29 -0.04
C THR A 340 -4.81 -13.37 -0.03
N ILE A 341 -4.15 -12.22 0.10
CA ILE A 341 -2.68 -12.12 0.16
C ILE A 341 -2.18 -11.47 1.46
N ALA A 342 -0.98 -11.84 1.87
CA ALA A 342 -0.16 -11.14 2.84
C ALA A 342 1.19 -10.81 2.20
N GLY A 343 1.69 -9.59 2.39
CA GLY A 343 3.04 -9.22 1.93
C GLY A 343 4.12 -10.11 2.56
N ALA A 344 5.29 -10.19 1.93
CA ALA A 344 6.45 -10.87 2.52
C ALA A 344 6.79 -10.25 3.88
N ASP A 345 7.02 -11.07 4.92
CA ASP A 345 7.17 -10.61 6.31
C ASP A 345 6.06 -9.66 6.78
N ASP A 346 4.85 -9.81 6.23
CA ASP A 346 3.69 -8.96 6.49
C ASP A 346 3.89 -7.46 6.18
N ILE A 347 4.74 -7.14 5.20
CA ILE A 347 4.89 -5.76 4.74
C ILE A 347 3.54 -5.13 4.37
N PRO A 348 3.38 -3.81 4.54
CA PRO A 348 2.17 -3.13 4.10
C PRO A 348 2.01 -3.24 2.58
N VAL A 349 0.80 -3.61 2.14
CA VAL A 349 0.38 -3.60 0.75
C VAL A 349 -0.89 -2.75 0.64
N ASP A 350 -0.82 -1.66 -0.12
CA ASP A 350 -1.99 -0.84 -0.44
C ASP A 350 -2.70 -1.38 -1.69
N GLU A 351 -4.03 -1.31 -1.72
CA GLU A 351 -4.81 -1.71 -2.90
C GLU A 351 -4.54 -0.82 -4.13
N SER A 352 -4.02 0.39 -3.90
CA SER A 352 -3.54 1.29 -4.95
C SER A 352 -2.06 1.11 -5.30
N SER A 353 -1.33 0.22 -4.61
CA SER A 353 0.08 -0.03 -4.89
C SER A 353 0.29 -0.78 -6.20
N ASP A 354 1.43 -0.58 -6.84
CA ASP A 354 1.80 -1.31 -8.05
C ASP A 354 1.82 -2.83 -7.83
N LEU A 355 2.29 -3.29 -6.67
CA LEU A 355 2.29 -4.70 -6.31
C LEU A 355 0.89 -5.30 -6.41
N PHE A 356 -0.09 -4.65 -5.77
CA PHE A 356 -1.48 -5.13 -5.77
C PHE A 356 -2.11 -5.06 -7.16
N LEU A 357 -1.93 -3.93 -7.87
CA LEU A 357 -2.53 -3.72 -9.18
C LEU A 357 -1.94 -4.67 -10.24
N ASN A 358 -0.63 -4.88 -10.23
CA ASN A 358 0.04 -5.77 -11.16
C ASN A 358 -0.27 -7.24 -10.86
N LEU A 359 -0.36 -7.65 -9.59
CA LEU A 359 -0.82 -8.99 -9.24
C LEU A 359 -2.25 -9.22 -9.71
N ARG A 360 -3.15 -8.27 -9.48
CA ARG A 360 -4.54 -8.36 -9.96
C ARG A 360 -4.59 -8.51 -11.49
N GLN A 361 -3.76 -7.74 -12.21
CA GLN A 361 -3.66 -7.84 -13.66
C GLN A 361 -3.10 -9.19 -14.10
N ALA A 362 -2.04 -9.69 -13.45
CA ALA A 362 -1.43 -10.98 -13.76
C ALA A 362 -2.40 -12.14 -13.51
N LEU A 363 -3.15 -12.13 -12.40
CA LEU A 363 -4.18 -13.13 -12.12
C LEU A 363 -5.25 -13.19 -13.22
N HIS A 364 -5.59 -12.04 -13.83
CA HIS A 364 -6.52 -11.96 -14.95
C HIS A 364 -5.88 -12.43 -16.27
N ASP A 365 -4.64 -12.03 -16.56
CA ASP A 365 -3.97 -12.33 -17.83
C ASP A 365 -3.54 -13.80 -17.97
N PHE A 366 -3.16 -14.43 -16.85
CA PHE A 366 -2.77 -15.85 -16.82
C PHE A 366 -3.92 -16.78 -16.38
N GLY A 367 -5.03 -16.23 -15.89
CA GLY A 367 -6.23 -16.97 -15.50
C GLY A 367 -7.24 -17.18 -16.63
N ASP A 368 -8.44 -17.64 -16.26
CA ASP A 368 -9.57 -17.70 -17.19
C ASP A 368 -10.22 -16.30 -17.28
N PRO A 369 -10.30 -15.67 -18.48
CA PRO A 369 -10.90 -14.34 -18.65
C PRO A 369 -12.36 -14.22 -18.20
N HIS A 370 -13.08 -15.33 -18.10
CA HIS A 370 -14.48 -15.35 -17.67
C HIS A 370 -14.65 -15.67 -16.19
N GLN A 371 -13.57 -16.04 -15.48
CA GLN A 371 -13.60 -16.31 -14.06
C GLN A 371 -13.52 -14.98 -13.29
N PRO A 372 -14.55 -14.57 -12.53
CA PRO A 372 -14.44 -13.41 -11.66
C PRO A 372 -13.42 -13.69 -10.56
N ILE A 373 -12.51 -12.74 -10.34
CA ILE A 373 -11.47 -12.80 -9.33
C ILE A 373 -11.62 -11.61 -8.39
N GLN A 374 -11.60 -11.88 -7.10
CA GLN A 374 -11.53 -10.86 -6.05
C GLN A 374 -10.20 -11.01 -5.33
N LEU A 375 -9.32 -10.02 -5.49
CA LEU A 375 -8.07 -9.92 -4.75
C LEU A 375 -8.27 -9.03 -3.53
N ALA A 376 -7.83 -9.47 -2.36
CA ALA A 376 -7.88 -8.70 -1.13
C ALA A 376 -6.64 -8.93 -0.26
N VAL A 377 -6.29 -7.93 0.54
CA VAL A 377 -5.22 -8.05 1.55
C VAL A 377 -5.80 -8.66 2.83
N ARG A 378 -5.05 -9.54 3.46
CA ARG A 378 -5.39 -10.25 4.71
C ARG A 378 -5.92 -9.34 5.82
N GLU A 379 -6.85 -9.87 6.61
CA GLU A 379 -7.20 -9.31 7.92
C GLU A 379 -6.26 -9.83 8.99
N LEU A 380 -5.52 -8.95 9.68
CA LEU A 380 -4.66 -9.36 10.78
C LEU A 380 -5.44 -9.49 12.08
N MET A 381 -5.15 -10.57 12.79
CA MET A 381 -5.57 -10.80 14.17
C MET A 381 -4.32 -10.89 15.05
N PHE A 382 -4.16 -9.96 15.98
CA PHE A 382 -3.13 -10.08 17.02
C PHE A 382 -3.50 -11.19 17.98
N ILE A 383 -2.61 -12.14 18.20
CA ILE A 383 -2.78 -13.18 19.23
C ILE A 383 -2.52 -12.54 20.59
N VAL A 384 -3.45 -12.70 21.53
CA VAL A 384 -3.28 -12.21 22.91
C VAL A 384 -3.06 -13.38 23.86
N ILE A 385 -1.99 -13.33 24.65
CA ILE A 385 -1.64 -14.30 25.68
C ILE A 385 -1.29 -13.55 26.96
N SER A 386 -1.99 -13.84 28.04
CA SER A 386 -1.61 -13.45 29.40
C SER A 386 -1.49 -14.70 30.26
N THR A 387 -0.37 -14.86 30.96
CA THR A 387 -0.04 -16.12 31.63
C THR A 387 0.89 -15.94 32.81
N ASN A 388 0.66 -16.76 33.84
CA ASN A 388 1.53 -16.94 34.99
C ASN A 388 2.47 -18.12 34.76
N VAL A 389 3.76 -17.89 34.94
CA VAL A 389 4.83 -18.84 34.66
C VAL A 389 5.64 -19.09 35.92
N GLN A 390 5.75 -20.35 36.31
CA GLN A 390 6.67 -20.80 37.34
C GLN A 390 7.90 -21.41 36.68
N ILE A 391 9.08 -20.95 37.09
CA ILE A 391 10.35 -21.51 36.63
C ILE A 391 10.87 -22.56 37.60
N GLN A 392 11.75 -23.45 37.11
CA GLN A 392 12.44 -24.42 37.94
C GLN A 392 13.39 -23.72 38.92
N PRO A 393 13.62 -24.26 40.13
CA PRO A 393 14.34 -23.56 41.21
C PRO A 393 15.75 -23.07 40.87
N ASP A 394 16.46 -23.80 40.01
CA ASP A 394 17.86 -23.50 39.65
C ASP A 394 17.99 -22.50 38.47
N TYR A 395 16.87 -22.13 37.85
CA TYR A 395 16.84 -21.20 36.73
C TYR A 395 16.62 -19.76 37.20
N GLN A 396 17.16 -18.81 36.45
CA GLN A 396 16.87 -17.38 36.63
C GLN A 396 15.73 -16.95 35.69
N TRP A 397 14.87 -16.05 36.15
CA TRP A 397 13.71 -15.57 35.40
C TRP A 397 14.10 -14.93 34.06
N GLU A 398 15.01 -13.96 34.07
CA GLU A 398 15.34 -13.14 32.89
C GLU A 398 15.81 -13.97 31.67
N PRO A 399 16.76 -14.93 31.81
CA PRO A 399 17.11 -15.81 30.69
C PRO A 399 15.96 -16.69 30.22
N VAL A 400 15.17 -17.24 31.14
CA VAL A 400 14.07 -18.16 30.80
C VAL A 400 12.94 -17.41 30.08
N VAL A 401 12.51 -16.26 30.60
CA VAL A 401 11.42 -15.48 29.99
C VAL A 401 11.82 -14.94 28.62
N LYS A 402 13.09 -14.55 28.43
CA LYS A 402 13.63 -14.17 27.12
C LYS A 402 13.55 -15.33 26.12
N ASN A 403 13.99 -16.52 26.53
CA ASN A 403 13.93 -17.71 25.69
C ASN A 403 12.48 -18.13 25.40
N LEU A 404 11.60 -18.03 26.39
CA LEU A 404 10.17 -18.32 26.26
C LEU A 404 9.51 -17.37 25.26
N ARG A 405 9.76 -16.07 25.40
CA ARG A 405 9.24 -15.05 24.47
C ARG A 405 9.74 -15.32 23.04
N ALA A 406 11.02 -15.62 22.86
CA ALA A 406 11.57 -15.97 21.56
C ALA A 406 10.92 -17.24 20.98
N ALA A 407 10.68 -18.27 21.81
CA ALA A 407 10.02 -19.50 21.37
C ALA A 407 8.57 -19.27 20.95
N LEU A 408 7.82 -18.44 21.67
CA LEU A 408 6.44 -18.06 21.31
C LEU A 408 6.40 -17.22 20.03
N LEU A 409 7.27 -16.22 19.92
CA LEU A 409 7.38 -15.38 18.72
C LEU A 409 7.82 -16.18 17.48
N ASP A 410 8.68 -17.19 17.63
CA ASP A 410 9.03 -18.10 16.54
C ASP A 410 7.86 -19.03 16.18
N ALA A 411 7.25 -19.68 17.19
CA ALA A 411 6.19 -20.66 17.00
C ALA A 411 4.91 -20.06 16.38
N PHE A 412 4.56 -18.84 16.82
CA PHE A 412 3.34 -18.15 16.42
C PHE A 412 3.61 -16.86 15.63
N GLY A 413 4.82 -16.66 15.13
CA GLY A 413 5.17 -15.53 14.27
C GLY A 413 4.72 -15.74 12.82
N PHE A 414 4.89 -14.70 12.00
CA PHE A 414 4.48 -14.71 10.60
C PHE A 414 4.97 -15.97 9.85
N GLU A 415 6.24 -16.35 9.95
CA GLU A 415 6.81 -17.46 9.17
C GLU A 415 6.15 -18.84 9.36
N ARG A 416 5.54 -19.09 10.52
CA ARG A 416 4.95 -20.40 10.87
C ARG A 416 3.43 -20.42 10.80
N ARG A 417 2.78 -19.26 10.81
CA ARG A 417 1.32 -19.14 10.74
C ARG A 417 0.86 -19.07 9.29
N GLU A 418 -0.29 -19.62 8.96
CA GLU A 418 -0.88 -19.55 7.61
C GLU A 418 -2.22 -18.82 7.64
N LEU A 419 -2.66 -18.32 6.47
CA LEU A 419 -3.97 -17.68 6.31
C LEU A 419 -5.09 -18.67 6.62
N GLY A 420 -6.07 -18.25 7.41
CA GLY A 420 -7.19 -19.10 7.85
C GLY A 420 -6.80 -20.22 8.82
N GLN A 421 -5.61 -20.17 9.43
CA GLN A 421 -5.16 -21.15 10.43
C GLN A 421 -5.56 -20.72 11.86
N ASP A 422 -6.43 -21.50 12.50
CA ASP A 422 -6.80 -21.33 13.92
C ASP A 422 -5.58 -21.48 14.85
N VAL A 423 -5.60 -20.81 16.00
CA VAL A 423 -4.58 -20.96 17.06
C VAL A 423 -5.21 -21.72 18.22
N LEU A 424 -4.60 -22.84 18.63
CA LEU A 424 -5.08 -23.63 19.75
C LEU A 424 -4.33 -23.28 21.04
N LEU A 425 -5.06 -23.14 22.14
CA LEU A 425 -4.46 -22.88 23.46
C LEU A 425 -3.49 -24.01 23.87
N SER A 426 -3.81 -25.26 23.52
CA SER A 426 -2.95 -26.41 23.79
C SER A 426 -1.60 -26.34 23.06
N GLU A 427 -1.57 -25.77 21.86
CA GLU A 427 -0.32 -25.53 21.13
C GLU A 427 0.52 -24.48 21.84
N VAL A 428 -0.10 -23.40 22.31
CA VAL A 428 0.57 -22.34 23.07
C VAL A 428 1.19 -22.91 24.34
N ILE A 429 0.40 -23.62 25.16
CA ILE A 429 0.88 -24.26 26.39
C ILE A 429 2.01 -25.24 26.10
N SER A 430 1.91 -26.02 25.02
CA SER A 430 2.95 -26.98 24.61
C SER A 430 4.28 -26.29 24.28
N VAL A 431 4.25 -25.17 23.55
CA VAL A 431 5.45 -24.37 23.25
C VAL A 431 6.05 -23.81 24.54
N MET A 432 5.21 -23.28 25.43
CA MET A 432 5.67 -22.75 26.71
C MET A 432 6.34 -23.86 27.55
N GLN A 433 5.64 -24.97 27.82
CA GLN A 433 6.18 -26.05 28.66
C GLN A 433 7.42 -26.73 28.09
N ARG A 434 7.65 -26.68 26.78
CA ARG A 434 8.88 -27.19 26.14
C ARG A 434 10.09 -26.27 26.35
N THR A 435 9.88 -25.02 26.77
CA THR A 435 10.97 -24.08 26.99
C THR A 435 11.77 -24.50 28.22
N PRO A 436 13.09 -24.71 28.10
CA PRO A 436 13.93 -25.12 29.22
C PRO A 436 13.83 -24.14 30.40
N GLY A 437 13.69 -24.69 31.61
CA GLY A 437 13.56 -23.91 32.84
C GLY A 437 12.14 -23.58 33.26
N ILE A 438 11.12 -23.91 32.45
CA ILE A 438 9.72 -23.78 32.86
C ILE A 438 9.30 -25.02 33.65
N ALA A 439 8.70 -24.81 34.82
CA ALA A 439 8.15 -25.86 35.67
C ALA A 439 6.63 -25.97 35.50
N TYR A 440 5.96 -24.83 35.40
CA TYR A 440 4.50 -24.75 35.32
C TYR A 440 4.06 -23.49 34.57
N VAL A 441 2.91 -23.61 33.91
CA VAL A 441 2.28 -22.53 33.13
C VAL A 441 0.79 -22.55 33.44
N ASP A 442 0.26 -21.39 33.79
CA ASP A 442 -1.17 -21.13 33.94
C ASP A 442 -1.56 -19.97 33.02
N VAL A 443 -2.44 -20.22 32.05
CA VAL A 443 -2.83 -19.21 31.06
C VAL A 443 -4.11 -18.54 31.52
N ASP A 444 -3.99 -17.27 31.92
CA ASP A 444 -5.12 -16.46 32.38
C ASP A 444 -6.00 -16.00 31.23
N THR A 445 -5.39 -15.62 30.10
CA THR A 445 -6.11 -15.07 28.94
C THR A 445 -5.50 -15.57 27.64
N PHE A 446 -6.36 -16.02 26.75
CA PHE A 446 -6.00 -16.39 25.39
C PHE A 446 -7.14 -16.00 24.44
N GLY A 447 -6.78 -15.30 23.36
CA GLY A 447 -7.74 -14.84 22.36
C GLY A 447 -7.03 -14.05 21.27
N GLY A 448 -7.77 -13.18 20.59
CA GLY A 448 -7.19 -12.33 19.58
C GLY A 448 -8.01 -11.08 19.30
N ILE A 449 -7.31 -10.06 18.81
CA ILE A 449 -7.85 -8.72 18.55
C ILE A 449 -7.59 -8.40 17.08
N PRO A 450 -8.60 -7.93 16.32
CA PRO A 450 -8.38 -7.54 14.94
C PRO A 450 -7.49 -6.29 14.86
N GLU A 451 -6.65 -6.19 13.84
CA GLU A 451 -5.83 -4.99 13.58
C GLU A 451 -6.71 -3.78 13.18
N LYS A 452 -7.88 -4.07 12.61
CA LYS A 452 -8.82 -3.06 12.13
C LYS A 452 -10.17 -3.19 12.83
N GLN A 453 -10.77 -2.06 13.16
CA GLN A 453 -12.16 -1.98 13.59
C GLN A 453 -13.04 -1.32 12.54
N VAL A 454 -14.35 -1.55 12.62
CA VAL A 454 -15.32 -0.85 11.79
C VAL A 454 -15.19 0.64 12.06
N ASP A 455 -15.06 1.41 11.00
CA ASP A 455 -15.07 2.87 11.10
C ASP A 455 -16.51 3.30 11.34
N GLU A 456 -16.86 3.65 12.59
CA GLU A 456 -18.24 4.02 12.97
C GLU A 456 -18.76 5.21 12.14
N SER A 457 -17.85 6.02 11.60
CA SER A 457 -18.14 7.14 10.71
C SER A 457 -18.42 6.75 9.26
N GLU A 458 -18.06 5.53 8.83
CA GLU A 458 -18.25 5.06 7.45
C GLU A 458 -18.71 3.60 7.41
N SER A 459 -20.01 3.41 7.20
CA SER A 459 -20.62 2.09 7.04
C SER A 459 -19.87 1.25 6.00
N GLY A 460 -19.19 0.20 6.47
CA GLY A 460 -18.52 -0.79 5.64
C GLY A 460 -17.00 -0.58 5.44
N LYS A 461 -16.42 0.53 5.92
CA LYS A 461 -14.96 0.67 5.96
C LYS A 461 -14.39 0.32 7.32
N ARG A 462 -13.12 -0.09 7.34
CA ARG A 462 -12.40 -0.45 8.57
C ARG A 462 -11.11 0.35 8.67
N ARG A 463 -10.83 0.90 9.84
CA ARG A 463 -9.59 1.63 10.14
C ARG A 463 -8.68 0.82 11.05
N LEU A 464 -7.39 1.10 10.99
CA LEU A 464 -6.41 0.53 11.92
C LEU A 464 -6.70 1.01 13.34
N LEU A 465 -6.51 0.12 14.32
CA LEU A 465 -6.49 0.49 15.73
C LEU A 465 -5.21 1.26 16.06
N THR A 466 -5.33 2.22 16.96
CA THR A 466 -4.19 2.89 17.61
C THR A 466 -3.58 1.99 18.69
N PRO A 467 -2.32 2.22 19.12
CA PRO A 467 -1.73 1.46 20.22
C PRO A 467 -2.56 1.49 21.51
N ASP A 468 -3.15 2.65 21.85
CA ASP A 468 -3.98 2.81 23.03
C ASP A 468 -5.28 1.98 22.92
N GLU A 469 -5.94 2.00 21.76
CA GLU A 469 -7.13 1.17 21.51
C GLU A 469 -6.80 -0.33 21.55
N ILE A 470 -5.62 -0.74 21.05
CA ILE A 470 -5.18 -2.13 21.17
C ILE A 470 -5.04 -2.52 22.65
N ALA A 471 -4.42 -1.67 23.47
CA ALA A 471 -4.27 -1.92 24.90
C ALA A 471 -5.62 -2.00 25.62
N GLU A 472 -6.57 -1.14 25.27
CA GLU A 472 -7.96 -1.19 25.78
C GLU A 472 -8.65 -2.51 25.40
N HIS A 473 -8.51 -2.96 24.14
CA HIS A 473 -9.05 -4.25 23.71
C HIS A 473 -8.39 -5.44 24.43
N VAL A 474 -7.08 -5.38 24.69
CA VAL A 474 -6.38 -6.40 25.49
C VAL A 474 -6.96 -6.45 26.90
N GLN A 475 -7.15 -5.30 27.54
CA GLN A 475 -7.71 -5.22 28.88
C GLN A 475 -9.15 -5.75 28.93
N ALA A 476 -9.99 -5.37 27.97
CA ALA A 476 -11.36 -5.88 27.85
C ALA A 476 -11.40 -7.41 27.67
N LEU A 477 -10.46 -7.97 26.90
CA LEU A 477 -10.34 -9.42 26.74
C LEU A 477 -9.94 -10.12 28.04
N ILE A 478 -9.00 -9.54 28.80
CA ILE A 478 -8.59 -10.04 30.12
C ILE A 478 -9.79 -10.05 31.08
N ASP A 479 -10.53 -8.95 31.15
CA ASP A 479 -11.67 -8.82 32.07
C ASP A 479 -12.80 -9.79 31.71
N THR A 480 -13.11 -9.93 30.42
CA THR A 480 -14.07 -10.93 29.92
C THR A 480 -13.64 -12.35 30.29
N THR A 481 -12.34 -12.65 30.22
CA THR A 481 -11.82 -13.99 30.53
C THR A 481 -11.88 -14.28 32.03
N ARG A 482 -11.59 -13.27 32.87
CA ARG A 482 -11.75 -13.34 34.33
C ARG A 482 -13.20 -13.63 34.72
N GLU A 483 -14.16 -12.97 34.08
CA GLU A 483 -15.59 -13.23 34.32
C GLU A 483 -16.00 -14.66 33.95
N LYS A 484 -15.49 -15.19 32.82
CA LYS A 484 -15.73 -16.59 32.40
C LYS A 484 -14.99 -17.61 33.26
N ASN A 485 -13.99 -17.18 34.03
CA ASN A 485 -13.09 -18.00 34.84
C ASN A 485 -12.40 -19.14 34.05
N ARG A 486 -12.16 -18.92 32.75
CA ARG A 486 -11.37 -19.81 31.88
C ARG A 486 -10.98 -19.10 30.58
N PRO A 487 -9.75 -19.30 30.06
CA PRO A 487 -9.37 -18.84 28.74
C PRO A 487 -10.16 -19.56 27.64
N GLU A 488 -10.30 -18.92 26.48
CA GLU A 488 -10.85 -19.59 25.30
C GLU A 488 -9.92 -20.74 24.90
N PRO A 489 -10.43 -21.90 24.44
CA PRO A 489 -9.58 -23.02 24.05
C PRO A 489 -8.96 -22.84 22.65
N ARG A 490 -9.51 -21.92 21.86
CA ARG A 490 -9.09 -21.64 20.48
C ARG A 490 -9.35 -20.19 20.11
N LEU A 491 -8.39 -19.58 19.42
CA LEU A 491 -8.63 -18.40 18.62
C LEU A 491 -9.03 -18.86 17.22
N ARG A 492 -10.30 -18.63 16.87
CA ARG A 492 -10.80 -18.91 15.53
C ARG A 492 -10.41 -17.79 14.59
N VAL A 493 -9.92 -18.15 13.41
CA VAL A 493 -9.74 -17.21 12.31
C VAL A 493 -10.60 -17.64 11.13
N ASN A 494 -11.11 -16.67 10.39
CA ASN A 494 -11.96 -16.97 9.26
C ASN A 494 -11.14 -17.26 8.00
N GLN A 495 -11.60 -18.22 7.21
CA GLN A 495 -11.24 -18.27 5.79
C GLN A 495 -11.97 -17.15 5.05
N ALA A 496 -11.47 -16.80 3.86
CA ALA A 496 -12.11 -15.81 3.02
C ALA A 496 -13.56 -16.20 2.71
N ASN A 497 -14.46 -15.23 2.77
CA ASN A 497 -15.86 -15.36 2.41
C ASN A 497 -16.27 -14.22 1.45
N SER A 498 -17.55 -14.10 1.12
CA SER A 498 -18.03 -13.09 0.16
C SER A 498 -17.81 -11.65 0.61
N GLU A 499 -17.63 -11.42 1.91
CA GLU A 499 -17.56 -10.10 2.53
C GLU A 499 -16.15 -9.78 3.06
N HIS A 500 -15.38 -10.79 3.45
CA HIS A 500 -14.14 -10.65 4.20
C HIS A 500 -13.02 -11.52 3.62
N PRO A 501 -11.78 -10.99 3.55
CA PRO A 501 -10.60 -11.79 3.23
C PRO A 501 -10.29 -12.77 4.35
N ALA A 502 -9.41 -13.73 4.05
CA ALA A 502 -8.91 -14.65 5.06
C ALA A 502 -8.14 -13.90 6.16
N GLN A 503 -8.29 -14.37 7.39
CA GLN A 503 -7.62 -13.81 8.55
C GLN A 503 -6.26 -14.48 8.77
N LEU A 504 -5.28 -13.71 9.23
CA LEU A 504 -3.99 -14.20 9.66
C LEU A 504 -3.78 -13.86 11.14
N ALA A 505 -3.71 -14.89 11.99
CA ALA A 505 -3.37 -14.72 13.40
C ALA A 505 -1.89 -15.02 13.66
N PHE A 506 -1.15 -14.03 14.17
CA PHE A 506 0.24 -14.20 14.59
C PHE A 506 0.64 -13.26 15.74
N LEU A 507 1.73 -13.59 16.43
CA LEU A 507 2.38 -12.75 17.44
C LEU A 507 3.44 -11.87 16.77
N THR A 508 3.42 -10.57 17.06
CA THR A 508 4.45 -9.62 16.61
C THR A 508 5.15 -8.98 17.82
N PRO A 509 6.48 -8.76 17.76
CA PRO A 509 7.18 -7.96 18.77
C PRO A 509 6.77 -6.48 18.75
N ASP A 510 6.13 -5.99 17.69
CA ASP A 510 5.75 -4.57 17.54
C ASP A 510 4.59 -4.17 18.45
N VAL A 511 3.83 -5.14 18.96
CA VAL A 511 2.69 -4.93 19.86
C VAL A 511 2.91 -5.76 21.14
N PRO A 512 3.86 -5.34 22.00
CA PRO A 512 4.30 -6.15 23.14
C PRO A 512 3.19 -6.42 24.17
N ASP A 513 2.18 -5.56 24.24
CA ASP A 513 1.05 -5.67 25.18
C ASP A 513 0.17 -6.90 24.91
N THR A 514 0.33 -7.53 23.75
CA THR A 514 -0.38 -8.78 23.40
C THR A 514 0.25 -10.02 24.04
N LEU A 515 1.46 -9.93 24.59
CA LEU A 515 2.17 -11.05 25.23
C LEU A 515 2.65 -10.69 26.65
N ILE A 516 1.82 -11.02 27.64
CA ILE A 516 2.03 -10.72 29.06
C ILE A 516 2.48 -12.00 29.77
N LEU A 517 3.70 -11.98 30.31
CA LEU A 517 4.33 -13.11 31.01
C LEU A 517 4.63 -12.70 32.45
N ASN A 518 3.90 -13.25 33.42
CA ASN A 518 4.03 -12.94 34.84
C ASN A 518 4.77 -14.05 35.57
N GLN A 519 5.72 -13.71 36.44
CA GLN A 519 6.40 -14.71 37.28
C GLN A 519 5.56 -15.04 38.51
N ILE A 520 5.36 -16.34 38.76
CA ILE A 520 4.84 -16.85 40.03
C ILE A 520 5.91 -17.68 40.75
N LYS A 521 5.84 -17.71 42.09
CA LYS A 521 6.82 -18.39 42.95
C LYS A 521 6.37 -19.80 43.29
#